data_AF-A0A671LWI7-F1
#
_entry.id   AF-A0A671LWI7-F1
#
_cell.length_a   1.000
_cell.length_b   1.000
_cell.length_c   1.000
_cell.angle_alpha   90.00
_cell.angle_beta   90.00
_cell.angle_gamma   90.00
#
_symmetry.space_group_name_H-M   'P 1'
#
loop_
_entity.id
_entity.type
_entity.pdbx_description
1 polymer ?
#
loop_
_entity_poly.entity_id
_entity_poly.type
_entity_poly.pdbx_seq_one_letter_code
_entity_poly.pdbx_strand_id
1 'polypeptide(L)'
;MNNMQIGLLIGYEGELEDAFPEDIFNAGIVVEEKIVLYNLNDIPCSFAMLMGIIYCVNLEYPTAMKYSFEFLQKVVMKIKPDQASAKVHRLRNKLQKNNF
;
A
#
# COMPACT_ATOMS: atom_id res chain seq x y z
N MET A 1 9.78 -19.42 0.67
CA MET A 1 9.75 -18.23 1.54
C MET A 1 8.29 -17.98 1.87
N ASN A 2 7.95 -17.91 3.15
CA ASN A 2 6.58 -17.65 3.59
C ASN A 2 6.14 -16.28 3.07
N ASN A 3 4.89 -16.16 2.62
CA ASN A 3 4.33 -14.85 2.25
C ASN A 3 4.42 -13.94 3.47
N MET A 4 5.18 -12.86 3.37
CA MET A 4 5.27 -11.87 4.43
C MET A 4 3.90 -11.24 4.71
N GLN A 5 3.51 -11.25 5.97
CA GLN A 5 2.26 -10.67 6.43
C GLN A 5 2.49 -9.22 6.82
N ILE A 6 1.96 -8.31 6.03
CA ILE A 6 1.96 -6.87 6.30
C ILE A 6 0.58 -6.30 6.07
N GLY A 7 0.15 -5.39 6.92
CA GLY A 7 -1.18 -4.78 6.82
C GLY A 7 -1.34 -3.51 7.65
N LEU A 8 -2.49 -2.87 7.45
CA LEU A 8 -2.97 -1.78 8.28
C LEU A 8 -3.93 -2.34 9.34
N LEU A 9 -3.69 -2.00 10.59
CA LEU A 9 -4.64 -2.16 11.69
C LEU A 9 -5.41 -0.85 11.81
N ILE A 10 -6.72 -0.89 11.64
CA ILE A 10 -7.58 0.31 11.65
C ILE A 10 -8.47 0.24 12.88
N GLY A 11 -8.36 1.25 13.75
CA GLY A 11 -9.28 1.50 14.84
C GLY A 11 -10.32 2.52 14.40
N TYR A 12 -11.58 2.13 14.43
CA TYR A 12 -12.71 2.98 14.05
C TYR A 12 -13.88 2.82 15.02
N GLU A 13 -14.72 3.83 15.09
CA GLU A 13 -16.01 3.80 15.79
C GLU A 13 -17.17 3.74 14.77
N GLY A 14 -18.33 3.23 15.18
CA GLY A 14 -19.51 3.14 14.33
C GLY A 14 -19.64 1.85 13.50
N GLU A 15 -20.63 1.83 12.59
CA GLU A 15 -20.88 0.71 11.69
C GLU A 15 -20.00 0.80 10.43
N LEU A 16 -19.57 -0.35 9.91
CA LEU A 16 -18.78 -0.41 8.69
C LEU A 16 -19.72 -0.33 7.47
N GLU A 17 -20.12 0.88 7.10
CA GLU A 17 -21.01 1.11 5.95
C GLU A 17 -20.27 1.05 4.60
N ASP A 18 -18.95 1.28 4.61
CA ASP A 18 -18.10 1.39 3.42
C ASP A 18 -16.77 0.63 3.56
N ALA A 19 -16.01 0.57 2.46
CA ALA A 19 -14.68 -0.06 2.44
C ALA A 19 -13.68 0.59 3.42
N PHE A 20 -13.90 1.85 3.77
CA PHE A 20 -13.18 2.56 4.82
C PHE A 20 -14.20 3.21 5.77
N PRO A 21 -14.11 2.99 7.08
CA PRO A 21 -14.99 3.64 8.04
C PRO A 21 -14.72 5.16 8.07
N GLU A 22 -15.75 5.96 8.34
CA GLU A 22 -15.62 7.43 8.41
C GLU A 22 -14.92 7.86 9.71
N ASP A 23 -15.30 7.25 10.83
CA ASP A 23 -14.82 7.61 12.18
C ASP A 23 -13.57 6.83 12.59
N ILE A 24 -12.50 7.01 11.84
CA ILE A 24 -11.19 6.41 12.15
C ILE A 24 -10.49 7.23 13.22
N PHE A 25 -10.31 6.64 14.40
CA PHE A 25 -9.61 7.30 15.51
C PHE A 25 -8.12 6.91 15.59
N ASN A 26 -7.72 5.79 14.97
CA ASN A 26 -6.32 5.36 14.95
C ASN A 26 -6.04 4.38 13.81
N ALA A 27 -4.79 4.37 13.34
CA ALA A 27 -4.25 3.31 12.52
C ALA A 27 -2.82 2.92 12.93
N GLY A 28 -2.47 1.68 12.65
CA GLY A 28 -1.14 1.14 12.86
C GLY A 28 -0.71 0.24 11.70
N ILE A 29 0.59 0.00 11.59
CA ILE A 29 1.18 -0.89 10.60
C ILE A 29 1.63 -2.15 11.32
N VAL A 30 1.17 -3.30 10.84
CA VAL A 30 1.51 -4.61 11.39
C VAL A 30 2.41 -5.33 10.39
N VAL A 31 3.52 -5.89 10.86
CA VAL A 31 4.42 -6.76 10.11
C VAL A 31 4.66 -8.01 10.95
N GLU A 32 4.36 -9.20 10.40
CA GLU A 32 4.51 -10.49 11.09
C GLU A 32 3.93 -10.44 12.51
N GLU A 33 2.66 -10.03 12.60
CA GLU A 33 1.89 -9.92 13.86
C GLU A 33 2.40 -8.88 14.86
N LYS A 34 3.40 -8.06 14.49
CA LYS A 34 3.94 -6.98 15.34
C LYS A 34 3.55 -5.61 14.82
N ILE A 35 3.01 -4.77 15.69
CA ILE A 35 2.79 -3.35 15.39
C ILE A 35 4.15 -2.67 15.32
N VAL A 36 4.54 -2.19 14.13
CA VAL A 36 5.82 -1.51 13.89
C VAL A 36 5.67 0.01 13.84
N LEU A 37 4.46 0.51 13.58
CA LEU A 37 4.11 1.92 13.62
C LEU A 37 2.67 2.06 14.12
N TYR A 38 2.38 3.08 14.92
CA TYR A 38 1.08 3.31 15.56
C TYR A 38 0.82 4.82 15.68
N ASN A 39 -0.39 5.20 16.10
CA ASN A 39 -0.84 6.60 16.20
C ASN A 39 -0.83 7.31 14.84
N LEU A 40 -1.36 6.64 13.82
CA LEU A 40 -1.58 7.23 12.50
C LEU A 40 -3.02 7.75 12.42
N ASN A 41 -3.17 8.96 11.87
CA ASN A 41 -4.43 9.73 11.99
C ASN A 41 -5.37 9.55 10.79
N ASP A 42 -4.91 8.95 9.70
CA ASP A 42 -5.72 8.72 8.50
C ASP A 42 -5.16 7.56 7.65
N ILE A 43 -6.03 6.94 6.85
CA ILE A 43 -5.69 5.77 6.04
C ILE A 43 -4.72 6.08 4.89
N PRO A 44 -4.91 7.16 4.10
CA PRO A 44 -3.95 7.51 3.05
C PRO A 44 -2.51 7.66 3.56
N CYS A 45 -2.30 8.39 4.65
CA CYS A 45 -0.99 8.54 5.27
C CYS A 45 -0.48 7.20 5.82
N SER A 46 -1.34 6.41 6.47
CA SER A 46 -0.95 5.08 6.97
C SER A 46 -0.47 4.16 5.86
N PHE A 47 -1.17 4.17 4.72
CA PHE A 47 -0.80 3.40 3.55
C PHE A 47 0.52 3.89 2.92
N ALA A 48 0.72 5.21 2.85
CA ALA A 48 1.99 5.78 2.39
C ALA A 48 3.16 5.38 3.31
N MET A 49 2.94 5.37 4.63
CA MET A 49 3.93 4.88 5.61
C MET A 49 4.23 3.39 5.44
N LEU A 50 3.21 2.57 5.17
CA LEU A 50 3.38 1.15 4.86
C LEU A 50 4.24 0.94 3.62
N MET A 51 4.02 1.71 2.55
CA MET A 51 4.88 1.71 1.36
C MET A 51 6.33 2.10 1.69
N GLY A 52 6.48 3.14 2.52
CA GLY A 52 7.79 3.61 3.00
C GLY A 52 8.55 2.56 3.80
N ILE A 53 7.88 1.89 4.74
CA ILE A 53 8.47 0.80 5.52
C ILE A 53 8.93 -0.32 4.59
N ILE A 54 8.05 -0.83 3.72
CA ILE A 54 8.41 -1.91 2.80
C ILE A 54 9.68 -1.58 2.02
N TYR A 55 9.76 -0.35 1.51
CA TYR A 55 10.92 0.11 0.76
C TYR A 55 12.18 0.27 1.62
N CYS A 56 12.10 0.97 2.76
CA CYS A 56 13.25 1.29 3.60
C CYS A 56 13.91 0.07 4.23
N VAL A 57 13.13 -0.96 4.56
CA VAL A 57 13.65 -2.21 5.13
C VAL A 57 13.78 -3.33 4.09
N ASN A 58 13.67 -3.00 2.80
CA ASN A 58 13.84 -3.91 1.67
C ASN A 58 13.01 -5.20 1.79
N LEU A 59 11.76 -5.04 2.22
CA LEU A 59 10.80 -6.12 2.35
C LEU A 59 10.24 -6.50 0.98
N GLU A 60 10.00 -7.79 0.79
CA GLU A 60 9.26 -8.26 -0.39
C GLU A 60 7.79 -7.86 -0.31
N TYR A 61 7.20 -7.50 -1.45
CA TYR A 61 5.76 -7.26 -1.50
C TYR A 61 4.98 -8.55 -1.29
N PRO A 62 3.78 -8.50 -0.69
CA PRO A 62 2.87 -9.63 -0.65
C PRO A 62 2.64 -10.19 -2.06
N THR A 63 2.93 -11.48 -2.26
CA THR A 63 2.91 -12.12 -3.59
C THR A 63 1.59 -11.92 -4.33
N ALA A 64 0.48 -11.96 -3.61
CA ALA A 64 -0.87 -11.77 -4.16
C ALA A 64 -1.10 -10.36 -4.74
N MET A 65 -0.43 -9.35 -4.18
CA MET A 65 -0.62 -7.93 -4.54
C MET A 65 0.62 -7.32 -5.20
N LYS A 66 1.62 -8.13 -5.56
CA LYS A 66 2.92 -7.65 -6.06
C LYS A 66 2.82 -6.61 -7.18
N TYR A 67 1.89 -6.79 -8.12
CA TYR A 67 1.72 -5.86 -9.25
C TYR A 67 1.02 -4.55 -8.86
N SER A 68 0.17 -4.57 -7.82
CA SER A 68 -0.45 -3.36 -7.27
C SER A 68 0.58 -2.51 -6.55
N PHE A 69 1.38 -3.13 -5.68
CA PHE A 69 2.50 -2.47 -5.01
C PHE A 69 3.55 -1.96 -6.00
N GLU A 70 3.90 -2.77 -7.00
CA GLU A 70 4.79 -2.34 -8.08
C GLU A 70 4.22 -1.14 -8.84
N PHE A 71 2.93 -1.16 -9.21
CA PHE A 71 2.30 -0.04 -9.88
C PHE A 71 2.35 1.24 -9.03
N LEU A 72 1.99 1.15 -7.75
CA LEU A 72 2.05 2.29 -6.83
C LEU A 72 3.48 2.85 -6.74
N GLN A 73 4.48 1.98 -6.53
CA GLN A 73 5.87 2.43 -6.42
C GLN A 73 6.39 3.03 -7.73
N LYS A 74 6.26 2.31 -8.84
CA LYS A 74 6.92 2.65 -10.11
C LYS A 74 6.19 3.74 -10.89
N VAL A 75 4.85 3.78 -10.80
CA VAL A 75 4.00 4.67 -11.59
C VAL A 75 3.50 5.85 -10.78
N VAL A 76 2.91 5.61 -9.60
CA VAL A 76 2.33 6.68 -8.78
C VAL A 76 3.41 7.46 -8.05
N MET A 77 4.31 6.77 -7.33
CA MET A 77 5.40 7.39 -6.55
C MET A 77 6.64 7.71 -7.40
N LYS A 78 6.71 7.22 -8.64
CA LYS A 78 7.86 7.39 -9.56
C LYS A 78 9.20 6.94 -8.99
N ILE A 79 9.22 5.91 -8.14
CA ILE A 79 10.45 5.32 -7.59
C ILE A 79 10.97 4.27 -8.58
N LYS A 80 12.18 4.46 -9.11
CA LYS A 80 12.83 3.56 -10.09
C LYS A 80 11.89 3.18 -11.27
N PRO A 81 11.29 4.17 -11.96
CA PRO A 81 10.19 3.98 -12.92
C PRO A 81 10.60 3.23 -14.21
N ASP A 82 11.90 3.15 -14.47
CA ASP A 82 12.58 2.40 -15.53
C ASP A 82 12.60 0.88 -15.28
N GLN A 83 12.38 0.45 -14.03
CA GLN A 83 12.41 -0.95 -13.63
C GLN A 83 11.01 -1.56 -13.47
N ALA A 84 10.00 -1.03 -14.16
CA ALA A 84 8.67 -1.60 -14.12
C ALA A 84 8.57 -2.85 -15.00
N SER A 85 7.84 -3.84 -14.52
CA SER A 85 7.53 -5.05 -15.26
C SER A 85 6.73 -4.72 -16.51
N ALA A 86 6.80 -5.58 -17.53
CA ALA A 86 6.04 -5.43 -18.76
C ALA A 86 4.51 -5.29 -18.48
N LYS A 87 4.01 -5.93 -17.42
CA LYS A 87 2.60 -5.84 -17.01
C LYS A 87 2.24 -4.43 -16.52
N VAL A 88 3.06 -3.85 -15.64
CA VAL A 88 2.87 -2.50 -15.10
C VAL A 88 3.09 -1.45 -16.19
N HIS A 89 4.08 -1.61 -17.07
CA HIS A 89 4.27 -0.73 -18.22
C HIS A 89 3.06 -0.73 -19.16
N ARG A 90 2.50 -1.89 -19.48
CA ARG A 90 1.28 -1.99 -20.29
C ARG A 90 0.11 -1.28 -19.63
N LEU A 91 -0.08 -1.45 -18.32
CA LEU A 91 -1.15 -0.78 -17.57
C LEU A 91 -0.98 0.74 -17.58
N ARG A 92 0.22 1.26 -17.25
CA ARG A 92 0.54 2.70 -17.31
C ARG A 92 0.19 3.29 -18.67
N ASN A 93 0.64 2.64 -19.75
CA ASN A 93 0.41 3.14 -21.10
C ASN A 93 -1.08 3.11 -21.48
N LYS A 94 -1.86 2.14 -20.99
CA LYS A 94 -3.32 2.12 -21.21
C LYS A 94 -4.01 3.29 -20.50
N LEU A 95 -3.64 3.57 -19.25
CA LEU A 95 -4.20 4.69 -18.49
C LEU A 95 -3.89 6.04 -19.14
N GLN A 96 -2.66 6.24 -19.63
CA GLN A 96 -2.27 7.47 -20.34
C GLN A 96 -2.92 7.65 -21.71
N LYS A 97 -3.37 6.57 -22.36
CA LYS A 97 -4.07 6.64 -23.65
C LYS A 97 -5.56 6.97 -23.48
N ASN A 98 -6.13 6.64 -22.33
CA ASN A 98 -7.54 6.81 -22.01
C ASN A 98 -7.77 8.06 -21.14
N ASN A 99 -7.03 9.15 -21.35
CA ASN A 99 -7.09 10.33 -20.49
C ASN A 99 -8.54 10.81 -20.26
N PHE A 100 -8.81 11.19 -19.01
CA PHE A 100 -9.89 12.10 -18.62
C PHE A 100 -9.85 13.40 -19.45
#